data_AF-A0A9C9GN79-F1
#
_entry.id   AF-A0A9C9GN79-F1
#
_cell.length_a   1.000
_cell.length_b   1.000
_cell.length_c   1.000
_cell.angle_alpha   90.00
_cell.angle_beta   90.00
_cell.angle_gamma   90.00
#
_symmetry.space_group_name_H-M   'P 1'
#
loop_
_entity.id
_entity.type
_entity.pdbx_description
1 polymer ?
#
loop_
_entity_poly.entity_id
_entity_poly.type
_entity_poly.pdbx_seq_one_letter_code
_entity_poly.pdbx_strand_id
1 'polypeptide(L)'
;NRDGTLTLNASELSDALNEDFDSVAQLFYANGNPTDNTVNFISNTSVAVDDDYRVSISSLATQGQLTGIAVGDAFTIDATNNTFSLIVDGISTNTITLSQNTYNRASLAVEIEKQINADGALLAAGVNTSVSISASNEFEINSSAYGENSNVSISTQNPTLGFDSAAVSTLGTNVVGSIGGSVASGSGRQLTGSGLVLDITGNVAGNLGSVRFSQGLANKLDSLLSRFLASDGQLSSKTDSINDQIADITVQRTDLDERVTQIETRFRNQFTTLDILLGTLKNTSNFLDTQLAALPTIGGNN
;
A
#
# COMPACT_ATOMS: atom_id res chain seq x y z
N ASN A 1 -24.32 -15.62 13.20
CA ASN A 1 -25.79 -15.76 13.42
C ASN A 1 -26.44 -14.38 13.45
N ARG A 2 -27.72 -14.25 13.04
CA ARG A 2 -28.43 -12.94 12.99
C ARG A 2 -28.64 -12.30 14.37
N ASP A 3 -28.33 -13.03 15.44
CA ASP A 3 -28.37 -12.61 16.84
C ASP A 3 -27.05 -11.97 17.34
N GLY A 4 -26.04 -11.82 16.46
CA GLY A 4 -24.73 -11.29 16.83
C GLY A 4 -23.78 -12.32 17.42
N THR A 5 -24.18 -13.60 17.54
CA THR A 5 -23.27 -14.67 17.94
C THR A 5 -22.45 -15.15 16.74
N LEU A 6 -21.16 -15.35 16.97
CA LEU A 6 -20.24 -16.01 16.05
C LEU A 6 -19.89 -17.37 16.63
N THR A 7 -20.17 -18.43 15.89
CA THR A 7 -19.83 -19.80 16.26
C THR A 7 -18.91 -20.38 15.19
N LEU A 8 -17.73 -20.85 15.61
CA LEU A 8 -16.78 -21.51 14.73
C LEU A 8 -17.09 -23.00 14.64
N ASN A 9 -17.26 -23.53 13.43
CA ASN A 9 -17.27 -24.97 13.22
C ASN A 9 -15.83 -25.48 13.23
N ALA A 10 -15.37 -25.96 14.39
CA ALA A 10 -13.99 -26.39 14.58
C ALA A 10 -13.62 -27.61 13.72
N SER A 11 -14.58 -28.48 13.40
CA SER A 11 -14.33 -29.65 12.53
C SER A 11 -14.05 -29.20 11.11
N GLU A 12 -14.93 -28.36 10.54
CA GLU A 12 -14.75 -27.84 9.18
C GLU A 12 -13.46 -27.00 9.05
N LEU A 13 -13.12 -26.19 10.06
CA LEU A 13 -11.85 -25.47 10.06
C LEU A 13 -10.66 -26.44 10.11
N SER A 14 -10.73 -27.48 10.95
CA SER A 14 -9.65 -28.46 11.03
C SER A 14 -9.49 -29.23 9.72
N ASP A 15 -10.58 -29.58 9.06
CA ASP A 15 -10.56 -30.28 7.77
C ASP A 15 -9.93 -29.39 6.70
N ALA A 16 -10.33 -28.11 6.61
CA ALA A 16 -9.76 -27.15 5.67
C ALA A 16 -8.26 -26.87 5.93
N LEU A 17 -7.84 -26.75 7.20
CA LEU A 17 -6.43 -26.56 7.57
C LEU A 17 -5.57 -27.78 7.21
N ASN A 18 -6.14 -28.99 7.29
CA ASN A 18 -5.45 -30.22 6.91
C ASN A 18 -5.37 -30.40 5.39
N GLU A 19 -6.36 -29.89 4.65
CA GLU A 19 -6.39 -29.95 3.19
C GLU A 19 -5.42 -28.94 2.56
N ASP A 20 -5.51 -27.67 2.96
CA ASP A 20 -4.66 -26.59 2.44
C ASP A 20 -4.51 -25.47 3.47
N PHE A 21 -3.55 -25.64 4.37
CA PHE A 21 -3.20 -24.64 5.38
C PHE A 21 -2.88 -23.27 4.76
N ASP A 22 -2.17 -23.26 3.62
CA ASP A 22 -1.70 -22.03 3.00
C ASP A 22 -2.87 -21.22 2.46
N SER A 23 -3.84 -21.86 1.78
CA SER A 23 -5.06 -21.21 1.33
C SER A 23 -5.90 -20.64 2.48
N VAL A 24 -5.98 -21.34 3.62
CA VAL A 24 -6.67 -20.83 4.81
C VAL A 24 -5.92 -19.64 5.41
N ALA A 25 -4.59 -19.71 5.51
CA ALA A 25 -3.77 -18.61 6.01
C ALA A 25 -3.90 -17.36 5.13
N GLN A 26 -3.89 -17.54 3.81
CA GLN A 26 -4.07 -16.49 2.80
C GLN A 26 -5.41 -15.76 2.91
N LEU A 27 -6.43 -16.34 3.54
CA LEU A 27 -7.66 -15.62 3.85
C LEU A 27 -7.42 -14.46 4.82
N PHE A 28 -6.37 -14.52 5.65
CA PHE A 28 -6.13 -13.55 6.71
C PHE A 28 -5.12 -12.47 6.36
N TYR A 29 -4.23 -12.69 5.38
CA TYR A 29 -3.21 -11.72 4.97
C TYR A 29 -3.31 -11.36 3.48
N ALA A 30 -2.69 -10.24 3.08
CA ALA A 30 -2.70 -9.82 1.69
C ALA A 30 -1.84 -10.76 0.83
N ASN A 31 -2.43 -11.33 -0.21
CA ASN A 31 -1.76 -12.30 -1.08
C ASN A 31 -2.17 -12.15 -2.54
N GLY A 32 -1.29 -12.57 -3.44
CA GLY A 32 -1.60 -12.77 -4.87
C GLY A 32 -1.29 -14.20 -5.25
N ASN A 33 -2.25 -14.88 -5.89
CA ASN A 33 -2.12 -16.24 -6.39
C ASN A 33 -2.11 -16.22 -7.93
N PRO A 34 -0.94 -16.27 -8.57
CA PRO A 34 -0.82 -16.37 -10.02
C PRO A 34 -1.29 -17.73 -10.55
N THR A 35 -1.94 -17.74 -11.72
CA THR A 35 -2.31 -18.98 -12.42
C THR A 35 -1.16 -19.58 -13.23
N ASP A 36 -0.16 -18.77 -13.57
CA ASP A 36 1.02 -19.15 -14.34
C ASP A 36 2.24 -19.21 -13.43
N ASN A 37 3.01 -20.30 -13.49
CA ASN A 37 4.16 -20.53 -12.61
C ASN A 37 5.38 -19.66 -12.94
N THR A 38 5.33 -18.92 -14.06
CA THR A 38 6.34 -17.94 -14.45
C THR A 38 6.05 -16.53 -13.94
N VAL A 39 4.92 -16.35 -13.25
CA VAL A 39 4.53 -15.10 -12.59
C VAL A 39 4.58 -15.32 -11.09
N ASN A 40 5.35 -14.51 -10.38
CA ASN A 40 5.41 -14.55 -8.92
C ASN A 40 4.87 -13.23 -8.35
N PHE A 41 3.98 -13.32 -7.36
CA PHE A 41 3.56 -12.15 -6.60
C PHE A 41 4.64 -11.76 -5.59
N ILE A 42 5.08 -10.50 -5.60
CA ILE A 42 6.11 -9.98 -4.68
C ILE A 42 5.45 -9.20 -3.54
N SER A 43 4.64 -8.21 -3.90
CA SER A 43 4.04 -7.29 -2.93
C SER A 43 2.84 -6.55 -3.51
N ASN A 44 2.12 -5.88 -2.63
CA ASN A 44 1.02 -5.00 -2.97
C ASN A 44 1.12 -3.67 -2.21
N THR A 45 0.34 -2.70 -2.68
CA THR A 45 0.10 -1.41 -2.02
C THR A 45 -1.34 -1.33 -1.52
N SER A 46 -1.70 -0.25 -0.82
CA SER A 46 -3.07 0.03 -0.41
C SER A 46 -4.03 0.36 -1.57
N VAL A 47 -3.50 0.52 -2.79
CA VAL A 47 -4.30 0.77 -4.01
C VAL A 47 -4.82 -0.53 -4.61
N ALA A 48 -4.18 -1.67 -4.32
CA ALA A 48 -4.62 -2.96 -4.84
C ALA A 48 -5.99 -3.33 -4.28
N VAL A 49 -6.89 -3.80 -5.12
CA VAL A 49 -8.26 -4.18 -4.77
C VAL A 49 -8.42 -5.68 -4.98
N ASP A 50 -9.21 -6.35 -4.15
CA ASP A 50 -9.56 -7.75 -4.35
C ASP A 50 -10.17 -7.96 -5.74
N ASP A 51 -9.42 -8.60 -6.64
CA ASP A 51 -9.82 -8.87 -8.01
C ASP A 51 -8.92 -9.95 -8.64
N ASP A 52 -9.28 -10.41 -9.83
CA ASP A 52 -8.49 -11.29 -10.66
C ASP A 52 -7.78 -10.50 -11.78
N TYR A 53 -6.51 -10.18 -11.55
CA TYR A 53 -5.74 -9.31 -12.43
C TYR A 53 -5.13 -10.09 -13.59
N ARG A 54 -5.66 -9.92 -14.80
CA ARG A 54 -5.02 -10.47 -16.02
C ARG A 54 -3.62 -9.91 -16.21
N VAL A 55 -2.65 -10.78 -16.52
CA VAL A 55 -1.26 -10.41 -16.78
C VAL A 55 -0.92 -10.69 -18.24
N SER A 56 -0.42 -9.67 -18.93
CA SER A 56 -0.02 -9.78 -20.33
C SER A 56 1.31 -9.09 -20.55
N ILE A 57 2.24 -9.77 -21.22
CA ILE A 57 3.59 -9.30 -21.51
C ILE A 57 3.73 -9.04 -23.00
N SER A 58 4.07 -7.82 -23.37
CA SER A 58 4.36 -7.43 -24.76
C SER A 58 5.83 -7.55 -25.11
N SER A 59 6.74 -7.38 -24.15
CA SER A 59 8.17 -7.61 -24.30
C SER A 59 8.75 -8.16 -23.01
N LEU A 60 9.63 -9.16 -23.12
CA LEU A 60 10.34 -9.70 -21.97
C LEU A 60 11.49 -8.78 -21.56
N ALA A 61 11.90 -8.92 -20.30
CA ALA A 61 13.14 -8.34 -19.86
C ALA A 61 14.32 -9.08 -20.51
N THR A 62 15.37 -8.36 -20.89
CA THR A 62 16.60 -8.94 -21.44
C THR A 62 17.79 -8.55 -20.58
N GLN A 63 18.86 -9.33 -20.69
CA GLN A 63 20.14 -9.07 -20.05
C GLN A 63 21.01 -8.21 -20.98
N GLY A 64 21.86 -7.39 -20.39
CA GLY A 64 22.92 -6.69 -21.12
C GLY A 64 23.96 -7.68 -21.62
N GLN A 65 24.37 -7.53 -22.88
CA GLN A 65 25.25 -8.47 -23.57
C GLN A 65 26.40 -7.73 -24.26
N LEU A 66 27.61 -8.28 -24.13
CA LEU A 66 28.74 -7.94 -24.99
C LEU A 66 28.99 -9.12 -25.94
N THR A 67 28.89 -8.87 -27.24
CA THR A 67 29.27 -9.82 -28.28
C THR A 67 30.63 -9.41 -28.84
N GLY A 68 31.64 -10.26 -28.64
CA GLY A 68 32.95 -10.08 -29.24
C GLY A 68 32.94 -10.31 -30.75
N ILE A 69 34.14 -10.43 -31.32
CA ILE A 69 34.34 -10.79 -32.73
C ILE A 69 34.62 -12.29 -32.85
N ALA A 70 34.25 -12.86 -34.00
CA ALA A 70 34.51 -14.26 -34.30
C ALA A 70 36.00 -14.57 -34.18
N VAL A 71 36.32 -15.59 -33.39
CA VAL A 71 37.69 -16.02 -33.12
C VAL A 71 37.90 -17.47 -33.57
N GLY A 72 39.18 -17.87 -33.65
CA GLY A 72 39.56 -19.25 -33.90
C GLY A 72 39.13 -20.21 -32.80
N ASP A 73 39.60 -21.45 -32.86
CA ASP A 73 39.32 -22.44 -31.82
C ASP A 73 40.53 -22.78 -30.95
N ALA A 74 41.74 -22.35 -31.31
CA ALA A 74 42.96 -22.60 -30.55
C ALA A 74 43.59 -21.28 -30.09
N PHE A 75 43.87 -21.18 -28.80
CA PHE A 75 44.39 -19.98 -28.16
C PHE A 75 45.61 -20.33 -27.33
N THR A 76 46.70 -19.57 -27.48
CA THR A 76 47.82 -19.59 -26.54
C THR A 76 47.78 -18.29 -25.75
N ILE A 77 47.40 -18.39 -24.48
CA ILE A 77 47.34 -17.27 -23.56
C ILE A 77 48.67 -17.18 -22.81
N ASP A 78 49.35 -16.04 -22.94
CA ASP A 78 50.64 -15.74 -22.32
C ASP A 78 50.65 -14.31 -21.74
N ALA A 79 51.80 -13.84 -21.24
CA ALA A 79 51.92 -12.54 -20.60
C ALA A 79 51.60 -11.33 -21.51
N THR A 80 51.48 -11.51 -22.83
CA THR A 80 51.21 -10.44 -23.80
C THR A 80 49.73 -10.26 -24.11
N ASN A 81 48.91 -11.29 -23.85
CA ASN A 81 47.50 -11.32 -24.26
C ASN A 81 46.55 -11.88 -23.18
N ASN A 82 47.00 -11.99 -21.93
CA ASN A 82 46.21 -12.55 -20.83
C ASN A 82 45.42 -11.53 -20.01
N THR A 83 45.31 -10.27 -20.45
CA THR A 83 44.61 -9.24 -19.66
C THR A 83 43.54 -8.51 -20.46
N PHE A 84 42.49 -8.07 -19.78
CA PHE A 84 41.44 -7.19 -20.28
C PHE A 84 40.68 -6.56 -19.10
N SER A 85 39.78 -5.62 -19.35
CA SER A 85 38.87 -5.12 -18.32
C SER A 85 37.52 -4.74 -18.93
N LEU A 86 36.47 -4.77 -18.11
CA LEU A 86 35.10 -4.52 -18.53
C LEU A 86 34.45 -3.43 -17.67
N ILE A 87 33.31 -2.94 -18.14
CA ILE A 87 32.31 -2.26 -17.32
C ILE A 87 31.04 -3.12 -17.38
N VAL A 88 30.61 -3.62 -16.22
CA VAL A 88 29.42 -4.47 -16.06
C VAL A 88 28.42 -3.75 -15.16
N ASP A 89 27.23 -3.47 -15.67
CA ASP A 89 26.14 -2.77 -14.96
C ASP A 89 26.59 -1.45 -14.30
N GLY A 90 27.52 -0.75 -14.96
CA GLY A 90 28.13 0.51 -14.48
C GLY A 90 29.34 0.33 -13.56
N ILE A 91 29.68 -0.90 -13.17
CA ILE A 91 30.84 -1.22 -12.34
C ILE A 91 32.05 -1.52 -13.22
N SER A 92 33.13 -0.76 -13.04
CA SER A 92 34.41 -1.05 -13.68
C SER A 92 35.12 -2.20 -12.96
N THR A 93 35.53 -3.22 -13.71
CA THR A 93 36.36 -4.30 -13.15
C THR A 93 37.77 -3.79 -12.87
N ASN A 94 38.52 -4.52 -12.03
CA ASN A 94 39.98 -4.40 -12.07
C ASN A 94 40.52 -5.03 -13.36
N THR A 95 41.84 -5.05 -13.53
CA THR A 95 42.47 -5.81 -14.61
C THR A 95 42.21 -7.30 -14.40
N ILE A 96 41.37 -7.87 -15.26
CA ILE A 96 41.11 -9.30 -15.30
C ILE A 96 42.34 -9.96 -15.92
N THR A 97 42.87 -11.00 -15.26
CA THR A 97 44.05 -11.72 -15.70
C THR A 97 43.71 -13.20 -15.90
N LEU A 98 43.75 -13.65 -17.15
CA LEU A 98 43.57 -15.05 -17.51
C LEU A 98 44.81 -15.87 -17.14
N SER A 99 44.60 -17.13 -16.77
CA SER A 99 45.71 -18.06 -16.54
C SER A 99 46.43 -18.35 -17.86
N GLN A 100 47.76 -18.37 -17.85
CA GLN A 100 48.55 -18.65 -19.06
C GLN A 100 48.51 -20.14 -19.37
N ASN A 101 47.93 -20.50 -20.53
CA ASN A 101 47.80 -21.88 -20.99
C ASN A 101 47.41 -21.90 -22.48
N THR A 102 47.35 -23.10 -23.04
CA THR A 102 46.66 -23.34 -24.30
C THR A 102 45.21 -23.72 -24.02
N TYR A 103 44.27 -23.02 -24.66
CA TYR A 103 42.83 -23.26 -24.53
C TYR A 103 42.22 -23.58 -25.89
N ASN A 104 41.10 -24.30 -25.85
CA ASN A 104 40.14 -24.23 -26.94
C ASN A 104 39.06 -23.19 -26.60
N ARG A 105 38.16 -22.87 -27.55
CA ARG A 105 37.18 -21.80 -27.31
C ARG A 105 36.29 -22.08 -26.10
N ALA A 106 35.83 -23.33 -25.96
CA ALA A 106 34.95 -23.73 -24.85
C ALA A 106 35.65 -23.63 -23.49
N SER A 107 36.89 -24.11 -23.36
CA SER A 107 37.63 -24.02 -22.11
C SER A 107 38.07 -22.58 -21.80
N LEU A 108 38.29 -21.77 -22.83
CA LEU A 108 38.57 -20.34 -22.67
C LEU A 108 37.35 -19.56 -22.21
N ALA A 109 36.13 -19.86 -22.72
CA ALA A 109 34.90 -19.23 -22.24
C ALA A 109 34.72 -19.44 -20.72
N VAL A 110 34.95 -20.67 -20.24
CA VAL A 110 34.89 -21.00 -18.81
C VAL A 110 35.95 -20.25 -18.01
N GLU A 111 37.17 -20.13 -18.52
CA GLU A 111 38.22 -19.34 -17.86
C GLU A 111 37.88 -17.85 -17.83
N ILE A 112 37.35 -17.28 -18.92
CA ILE A 112 36.90 -15.89 -18.99
C ILE A 112 35.80 -15.65 -17.94
N GLU A 113 34.76 -16.49 -17.91
CA GLU A 113 33.67 -16.37 -16.93
C GLU A 113 34.19 -16.41 -15.49
N LYS A 114 35.03 -17.40 -15.21
CA LYS A 114 35.63 -17.58 -13.89
C LYS A 114 36.43 -16.36 -13.44
N GLN A 115 37.26 -15.80 -14.33
CA GLN A 115 38.12 -14.67 -13.98
C GLN A 115 37.33 -13.35 -13.88
N ILE A 116 36.28 -13.16 -14.68
CA ILE A 116 35.36 -12.02 -14.51
C ILE A 116 34.65 -12.14 -13.16
N ASN A 117 34.07 -13.29 -12.84
CA ASN A 117 33.30 -13.49 -11.61
C ASN A 117 34.17 -13.58 -10.34
N ALA A 118 35.50 -13.69 -10.49
CA ALA A 118 36.46 -13.58 -9.40
C ALA A 118 36.95 -12.14 -9.16
N ASP A 119 36.57 -11.17 -10.01
CA ASP A 119 36.97 -9.78 -9.85
C ASP A 119 36.41 -9.17 -8.56
N GLY A 120 37.29 -8.52 -7.80
CA GLY A 120 36.94 -7.97 -6.49
C GLY A 120 35.92 -6.83 -6.53
N ALA A 121 35.88 -6.03 -7.61
CA ALA A 121 34.91 -4.94 -7.73
C ALA A 121 33.51 -5.49 -8.03
N LEU A 122 33.40 -6.49 -8.90
CA LEU A 122 32.12 -7.16 -9.19
C LEU A 122 31.61 -7.94 -7.99
N LEU A 123 32.47 -8.69 -7.29
CA LEU A 123 32.10 -9.41 -6.06
C LEU A 123 31.60 -8.48 -4.96
N ALA A 124 32.25 -7.33 -4.77
CA ALA A 124 31.82 -6.33 -3.79
C ALA A 124 30.45 -5.71 -4.15
N ALA A 125 30.13 -5.60 -5.45
CA ALA A 125 28.86 -5.11 -5.95
C ALA A 125 27.78 -6.20 -6.05
N GLY A 126 28.11 -7.48 -5.85
CA GLY A 126 27.20 -8.61 -6.07
C GLY A 126 26.84 -8.85 -7.54
N VAL A 127 27.63 -8.33 -8.48
CA VAL A 127 27.43 -8.46 -9.92
C VAL A 127 28.16 -9.69 -10.42
N ASN A 128 27.54 -10.44 -11.32
CA ASN A 128 28.17 -11.57 -11.99
C ASN A 128 27.71 -11.67 -13.45
N THR A 129 28.47 -12.42 -14.23
CA THR A 129 28.28 -12.61 -15.67
C THR A 129 28.27 -14.09 -16.03
N SER A 130 27.71 -14.41 -17.18
CA SER A 130 27.90 -15.70 -17.85
C SER A 130 28.59 -15.50 -19.18
N VAL A 131 29.39 -16.49 -19.61
CA VAL A 131 30.09 -16.44 -20.90
C VAL A 131 29.65 -17.62 -21.77
N SER A 132 29.11 -17.31 -22.94
CA SER A 132 28.70 -18.26 -23.97
C SER A 132 29.49 -18.06 -25.25
N ILE A 133 29.31 -18.98 -26.20
CA ILE A 133 29.87 -18.89 -27.55
C ILE A 133 28.70 -18.80 -28.53
N SER A 134 28.69 -17.78 -29.37
CA SER A 134 27.67 -17.59 -30.40
C SER A 134 27.78 -18.65 -31.50
N ALA A 135 26.72 -18.79 -32.32
CA ALA A 135 26.76 -19.64 -33.52
C ALA A 135 27.83 -19.20 -34.54
N SER A 136 28.27 -17.94 -34.47
CA SER A 136 29.30 -17.34 -35.33
C SER A 136 30.70 -17.43 -34.73
N ASN A 137 30.89 -18.17 -33.64
CA ASN A 137 32.18 -18.36 -32.95
C ASN A 137 32.69 -17.11 -32.19
N GLU A 138 31.79 -16.23 -31.75
CA GLU A 138 32.12 -15.08 -30.89
C GLU A 138 31.98 -15.46 -29.42
N PHE A 139 32.76 -14.85 -28.53
CA PHE A 139 32.46 -14.89 -27.10
C PHE A 139 31.33 -13.90 -26.80
N GLU A 140 30.31 -14.35 -26.09
CA GLU A 140 29.20 -13.53 -25.61
C GLU A 140 29.26 -13.47 -24.09
N ILE A 141 29.32 -12.27 -23.53
CA ILE A 141 29.29 -12.05 -22.08
C ILE A 141 27.95 -11.44 -21.73
N ASN A 142 27.16 -12.13 -20.91
CA ASN A 142 25.87 -11.64 -20.44
C ASN A 142 26.00 -11.23 -18.97
N SER A 143 25.49 -10.06 -18.61
CA SER A 143 25.25 -9.75 -17.20
C SER A 143 24.13 -10.66 -16.67
N SER A 144 24.21 -11.05 -15.40
CA SER A 144 23.11 -11.76 -14.72
C SER A 144 21.90 -10.87 -14.45
N ALA A 145 22.09 -9.54 -14.43
CA ALA A 145 21.00 -8.59 -14.25
C ALA A 145 20.09 -8.53 -15.48
N TYR A 146 18.84 -8.12 -15.26
CA TYR A 146 17.87 -7.87 -16.32
C TYR A 146 17.44 -6.41 -16.30
N GLY A 147 17.10 -5.87 -17.46
CA GLY A 147 16.56 -4.52 -17.57
C GLY A 147 17.51 -3.51 -18.17
N GLU A 148 17.04 -2.27 -18.24
CA GLU A 148 17.77 -1.14 -18.86
C GLU A 148 19.07 -0.77 -18.14
N ASN A 149 19.25 -1.20 -16.89
CA ASN A 149 20.49 -0.99 -16.16
C ASN A 149 21.53 -2.10 -16.43
N SER A 150 21.13 -3.18 -17.10
CA SER A 150 22.01 -4.29 -17.40
C SER A 150 22.83 -3.99 -18.65
N ASN A 151 24.15 -3.97 -18.51
CA ASN A 151 25.08 -3.67 -19.60
C ASN A 151 26.43 -4.36 -19.42
N VAL A 152 27.06 -4.75 -20.52
CA VAL A 152 28.45 -5.22 -20.54
C VAL A 152 29.19 -4.49 -21.65
N SER A 153 30.31 -3.85 -21.33
CA SER A 153 31.14 -3.16 -22.32
C SER A 153 32.63 -3.30 -22.02
N ILE A 154 33.47 -3.14 -23.04
CA ILE A 154 34.93 -3.27 -22.92
C ILE A 154 35.52 -1.97 -22.40
N SER A 155 36.38 -2.07 -21.39
CA SER A 155 37.20 -0.97 -20.88
C SER A 155 38.62 -1.07 -21.43
N THR A 156 39.27 -2.24 -21.30
CA THR A 156 40.56 -2.54 -21.93
C THR A 156 40.42 -3.67 -22.92
N GLN A 157 40.83 -3.43 -24.17
CA GLN A 157 40.68 -4.37 -25.28
C GLN A 157 41.65 -5.56 -25.18
N ASN A 158 41.21 -6.69 -25.70
CA ASN A 158 42.02 -7.87 -25.95
C ASN A 158 41.60 -8.51 -27.30
N PRO A 159 42.30 -8.16 -28.39
CA PRO A 159 41.97 -8.65 -29.72
C PRO A 159 42.07 -10.18 -29.88
N THR A 160 42.92 -10.85 -29.08
CA THR A 160 43.03 -12.32 -29.09
C THR A 160 41.72 -12.99 -28.68
N LEU A 161 40.93 -12.31 -27.85
CA LEU A 161 39.61 -12.76 -27.39
C LEU A 161 38.46 -12.23 -28.25
N GLY A 162 38.75 -11.47 -29.32
CA GLY A 162 37.73 -10.75 -30.08
C GLY A 162 37.10 -9.60 -29.29
N PHE A 163 37.71 -9.16 -28.18
CA PHE A 163 37.27 -8.02 -27.39
C PHE A 163 38.00 -6.76 -27.86
N ASP A 164 37.62 -6.23 -29.02
CA ASP A 164 38.17 -4.97 -29.53
C ASP A 164 37.06 -3.93 -29.80
N SER A 165 37.42 -2.80 -30.41
CA SER A 165 36.50 -1.70 -30.72
C SER A 165 35.29 -2.05 -31.59
N ALA A 166 35.30 -3.18 -32.31
CA ALA A 166 34.19 -3.66 -33.12
C ALA A 166 33.30 -4.68 -32.40
N ALA A 167 33.63 -5.06 -31.15
CA ALA A 167 32.69 -5.79 -30.29
C ALA A 167 31.43 -4.93 -30.02
N VAL A 168 30.28 -5.59 -29.96
CA VAL A 168 28.98 -4.93 -29.84
C VAL A 168 28.46 -5.08 -28.42
N SER A 169 28.17 -3.95 -27.77
CA SER A 169 27.50 -3.91 -26.48
C SER A 169 26.01 -3.61 -26.70
N THR A 170 25.15 -4.52 -26.25
CA THR A 170 23.69 -4.41 -26.32
C THR A 170 23.14 -4.24 -24.91
N LEU A 171 22.39 -3.17 -24.68
CA LEU A 171 21.75 -2.91 -23.39
C LEU A 171 20.60 -3.88 -23.16
N GLY A 172 20.41 -4.31 -21.92
CA GLY A 172 19.20 -5.00 -21.51
C GLY A 172 17.96 -4.09 -21.62
N THR A 173 16.79 -4.71 -21.67
CA THR A 173 15.50 -4.01 -21.73
C THR A 173 14.62 -4.47 -20.58
N ASN A 174 13.79 -3.58 -20.04
CA ASN A 174 12.82 -3.94 -19.01
C ASN A 174 11.68 -4.79 -19.58
N VAL A 175 11.02 -5.55 -18.72
CA VAL A 175 9.73 -6.19 -19.06
C VAL A 175 8.71 -5.10 -19.41
N VAL A 176 7.91 -5.33 -20.44
CA VAL A 176 6.81 -4.43 -20.83
C VAL A 176 5.54 -5.23 -20.88
N GLY A 177 4.49 -4.74 -20.23
CA GLY A 177 3.23 -5.45 -20.11
C GLY A 177 2.13 -4.67 -19.42
N SER A 178 1.05 -5.37 -19.08
CA SER A 178 -0.12 -4.85 -18.40
C SER A 178 -0.59 -5.77 -17.28
N ILE A 179 -1.20 -5.16 -16.25
CA ILE A 179 -1.82 -5.84 -15.12
C ILE A 179 -3.26 -5.32 -15.00
N GLY A 180 -4.25 -6.22 -15.07
CA GLY A 180 -5.67 -5.85 -15.05
C GLY A 180 -6.09 -5.01 -16.27
N GLY A 181 -5.41 -5.16 -17.40
CA GLY A 181 -5.68 -4.41 -18.64
C GLY A 181 -5.10 -2.99 -18.69
N SER A 182 -4.50 -2.50 -17.60
CA SER A 182 -3.79 -1.21 -17.57
C SER A 182 -2.29 -1.42 -17.79
N VAL A 183 -1.65 -0.52 -18.55
CA VAL A 183 -0.19 -0.54 -18.76
C VAL A 183 0.51 -0.49 -17.42
N ALA A 184 1.46 -1.40 -17.21
CA ALA A 184 2.27 -1.50 -16.01
C ALA A 184 3.69 -1.01 -16.27
N SER A 185 4.37 -0.57 -15.21
CA SER A 185 5.76 -0.13 -15.25
C SER A 185 6.70 -1.31 -15.05
N GLY A 186 7.64 -1.49 -15.97
CA GLY A 186 8.68 -2.52 -15.88
C GLY A 186 9.97 -2.01 -15.27
N SER A 187 10.65 -2.85 -14.49
CA SER A 187 12.01 -2.64 -14.01
C SER A 187 12.72 -4.00 -13.90
N GLY A 188 13.65 -4.26 -14.80
CA GLY A 188 14.16 -5.62 -15.02
C GLY A 188 13.01 -6.57 -15.30
N ARG A 189 12.91 -7.66 -14.54
CA ARG A 189 11.79 -8.62 -14.60
C ARG A 189 10.56 -8.22 -13.78
N GLN A 190 10.66 -7.18 -12.96
CA GLN A 190 9.55 -6.75 -12.12
C GLN A 190 8.56 -5.92 -12.94
N LEU A 191 7.28 -6.27 -12.84
CA LEU A 191 6.17 -5.55 -13.46
C LEU A 191 5.28 -4.99 -12.35
N THR A 192 5.15 -3.67 -12.30
CA THR A 192 4.39 -2.94 -11.27
C THR A 192 3.18 -2.25 -11.88
N GLY A 193 1.99 -2.55 -11.39
CA GLY A 193 0.75 -1.99 -11.93
C GLY A 193 -0.46 -2.39 -11.09
N SER A 194 -1.50 -1.56 -11.12
CA SER A 194 -2.75 -1.80 -10.39
C SER A 194 -2.55 -2.08 -8.88
N GLY A 195 -1.51 -1.49 -8.29
CA GLY A 195 -1.14 -1.67 -6.89
C GLY A 195 -0.41 -2.98 -6.57
N LEU A 196 -0.09 -3.81 -7.57
CA LEU A 196 0.66 -5.07 -7.44
C LEU A 196 2.08 -4.94 -7.98
N VAL A 197 3.00 -5.71 -7.42
CA VAL A 197 4.35 -5.94 -7.95
C VAL A 197 4.52 -7.43 -8.21
N LEU A 198 4.83 -7.78 -9.46
CA LEU A 198 5.02 -9.16 -9.92
C LEU A 198 6.44 -9.35 -10.44
N ASP A 199 7.07 -10.51 -10.19
CA ASP A 199 8.31 -10.94 -10.87
C ASP A 199 7.92 -11.86 -12.05
N ILE A 200 8.38 -11.52 -13.24
CA ILE A 200 8.11 -12.29 -14.47
C ILE A 200 9.36 -13.09 -14.81
N THR A 201 9.34 -14.39 -14.50
CA THR A 201 10.45 -15.32 -14.73
C THR A 201 10.33 -16.09 -16.05
N GLY A 202 9.26 -15.86 -16.80
CA GLY A 202 8.95 -16.55 -18.04
C GLY A 202 9.87 -16.12 -19.20
N ASN A 203 10.04 -17.03 -20.16
CA ASN A 203 10.87 -16.82 -21.36
C ASN A 203 10.02 -16.61 -22.63
N VAL A 204 8.71 -16.48 -22.49
CA VAL A 204 7.77 -16.30 -23.60
C VAL A 204 6.86 -15.10 -23.31
N ALA A 205 6.79 -14.16 -24.26
CA ALA A 205 5.85 -13.05 -24.19
C ALA A 205 4.43 -13.50 -24.57
N GLY A 206 3.42 -12.78 -24.09
CA GLY A 206 2.02 -13.08 -24.33
C GLY A 206 1.19 -13.00 -23.05
N ASN A 207 0.02 -13.65 -23.07
CA ASN A 207 -0.89 -13.66 -21.93
C ASN A 207 -0.46 -14.74 -20.93
N LEU A 208 -0.03 -14.33 -19.73
CA LEU A 208 0.44 -15.21 -18.65
C LEU A 208 -0.67 -15.53 -17.63
N GLY A 209 -1.92 -15.58 -18.09
CA GLY A 209 -3.07 -15.84 -17.24
C GLY A 209 -3.43 -14.66 -16.34
N SER A 210 -3.70 -14.93 -15.06
CA SER A 210 -4.13 -13.91 -14.10
C SER A 210 -3.57 -14.14 -12.70
N VAL A 211 -3.62 -13.08 -11.87
CA VAL A 211 -3.24 -13.09 -10.47
C VAL A 211 -4.47 -12.77 -9.64
N ARG A 212 -4.97 -13.78 -8.91
CA ARG A 212 -6.07 -13.60 -7.99
C ARG A 212 -5.55 -12.96 -6.71
N PHE A 213 -5.89 -11.70 -6.50
CA PHE A 213 -5.44 -10.92 -5.36
C PHE A 213 -6.55 -10.80 -4.30
N SER A 214 -6.14 -10.87 -3.04
CA SER A 214 -7.00 -10.63 -1.88
C SER A 214 -6.21 -9.87 -0.82
N GLN A 215 -6.77 -8.80 -0.26
CA GLN A 215 -6.18 -8.06 0.87
C GLN A 215 -6.23 -8.85 2.18
N GLY A 216 -7.02 -9.92 2.23
CA GLY A 216 -7.26 -10.72 3.44
C GLY A 216 -8.25 -10.06 4.41
N LEU A 217 -8.87 -10.87 5.25
CA LEU A 217 -9.89 -10.47 6.21
C LEU A 217 -9.32 -9.55 7.31
N ALA A 218 -8.09 -9.79 7.77
CA ALA A 218 -7.50 -8.98 8.83
C ALA A 218 -7.27 -7.54 8.36
N ASN A 219 -6.77 -7.35 7.13
CA ASN A 219 -6.59 -6.01 6.56
C ASN A 219 -7.94 -5.29 6.37
N LYS A 220 -8.96 -6.00 5.89
CA LYS A 220 -10.32 -5.45 5.77
C LYS A 220 -10.89 -5.04 7.12
N LEU A 221 -10.72 -5.87 8.16
CA LEU A 221 -11.18 -5.55 9.52
C LEU A 221 -10.42 -4.36 10.09
N ASP A 222 -9.10 -4.32 9.94
CA ASP A 222 -8.26 -3.21 10.38
C ASP A 222 -8.63 -1.89 9.69
N SER A 223 -8.87 -1.93 8.38
CA SER A 223 -9.35 -0.78 7.60
C SER A 223 -10.74 -0.31 8.06
N LEU A 224 -11.66 -1.24 8.34
CA LEU A 224 -12.97 -0.91 8.90
C LEU A 224 -12.85 -0.28 10.28
N LEU A 225 -12.10 -0.88 11.20
CA LEU A 225 -11.90 -0.35 12.55
C LEU A 225 -11.24 1.03 12.50
N SER A 226 -10.22 1.21 11.67
CA SER A 226 -9.54 2.49 11.46
C SER A 226 -10.51 3.58 10.99
N ARG A 227 -11.42 3.28 10.05
CA ARG A 227 -12.43 4.23 9.57
C ARG A 227 -13.47 4.60 10.64
N PHE A 228 -13.83 3.66 11.52
CA PHE A 228 -14.76 3.93 12.61
C PHE A 228 -14.12 4.72 13.75
N LEU A 229 -12.84 4.44 14.05
CA LEU A 229 -12.06 5.03 15.13
C LEU A 229 -11.30 6.30 14.72
N ALA A 230 -11.35 6.68 13.44
CA ALA A 230 -10.77 7.93 12.96
C ALA A 230 -11.30 9.13 13.74
N SER A 231 -10.49 10.19 13.86
CA SER A 231 -10.87 11.42 14.56
C SER A 231 -12.07 12.13 13.95
N ASP A 232 -12.31 11.93 12.65
CA ASP A 232 -13.47 12.38 11.88
C ASP A 232 -14.42 11.20 11.54
N GLY A 233 -14.24 10.06 12.21
CA GLY A 233 -15.00 8.85 11.99
C GLY A 233 -16.44 8.92 12.51
N GLN A 234 -17.22 7.88 12.21
CA GLN A 234 -18.64 7.83 12.60
C GLN A 234 -18.85 7.90 14.11
N LEU A 235 -17.96 7.32 14.91
CA LEU A 235 -18.07 7.37 16.36
C LEU A 235 -17.84 8.80 16.90
N SER A 236 -16.88 9.54 16.34
CA SER A 236 -16.68 10.95 16.68
C SER A 236 -17.89 11.78 16.28
N SER A 237 -18.38 11.61 15.04
CA SER A 237 -19.57 12.32 14.55
C SER A 237 -20.79 12.13 15.45
N LYS A 238 -20.99 10.90 15.97
CA LYS A 238 -22.08 10.63 16.90
C LYS A 238 -21.86 11.27 18.27
N THR A 239 -20.62 11.27 18.74
CA THR A 239 -20.21 11.90 20.01
C THR A 239 -20.43 13.40 19.94
N ASP A 240 -20.01 14.04 18.85
CA ASP A 240 -20.19 15.47 18.59
C ASP A 240 -21.68 15.83 18.53
N SER A 241 -22.49 15.07 17.78
CA SER A 241 -23.94 15.29 17.73
C SER A 241 -24.63 15.14 19.10
N ILE A 242 -24.18 14.21 19.95
CA ILE A 242 -24.71 14.08 21.31
C ILE A 242 -24.27 15.25 22.18
N ASN A 243 -23.03 15.71 22.07
CA ASN A 243 -22.53 16.88 22.79
C ASN A 243 -23.29 18.15 22.40
N ASP A 244 -23.59 18.33 21.11
CA ASP A 244 -24.42 19.42 20.61
C ASP A 244 -25.84 19.36 21.19
N GLN A 245 -26.44 18.16 21.24
CA GLN A 245 -27.75 17.97 21.89
C GLN A 245 -27.71 18.29 23.38
N ILE A 246 -26.64 17.93 24.08
CA ILE A 246 -26.44 18.26 25.50
C ILE A 246 -26.32 19.78 25.68
N ALA A 247 -25.58 20.45 24.80
CA ALA A 247 -25.42 21.90 24.82
C ALA A 247 -26.76 22.62 24.59
N ASP A 248 -27.53 22.20 23.59
CA ASP A 248 -28.86 22.75 23.30
C ASP A 248 -29.83 22.55 24.48
N ILE A 249 -29.87 21.35 25.06
CA ILE A 249 -30.68 21.07 26.26
C ILE A 249 -30.26 21.95 27.45
N THR A 250 -28.97 22.25 27.58
CA THR A 250 -28.47 23.12 28.66
C THR A 250 -28.96 24.55 28.48
N VAL A 251 -28.98 25.07 27.25
CA VAL A 251 -29.58 26.38 26.93
C VAL A 251 -31.09 26.37 27.22
N GLN A 252 -31.81 25.35 26.75
CA GLN A 252 -33.26 25.22 26.99
C GLN A 252 -33.62 25.19 28.49
N ARG A 253 -32.80 24.54 29.32
CA ARG A 253 -32.99 24.54 30.78
C ARG A 253 -32.81 25.93 31.38
N THR A 254 -31.81 26.67 30.93
CA THR A 254 -31.55 28.04 31.39
C THR A 254 -32.72 28.97 31.04
N ASP A 255 -33.22 28.90 29.81
CA ASP A 255 -34.37 29.70 29.36
C ASP A 255 -35.66 29.34 30.15
N LEU A 256 -35.85 28.05 30.46
CA LEU A 256 -36.98 27.61 31.26
C LEU A 256 -36.91 28.13 32.70
N ASP A 257 -35.73 28.07 33.34
CA ASP A 257 -35.52 28.60 34.69
C ASP A 257 -35.79 30.11 34.77
N GLU A 258 -35.35 30.86 33.76
CA GLU A 258 -35.66 32.29 33.65
C GLU A 258 -37.17 32.52 33.52
N ARG A 259 -37.84 31.76 32.65
CA ARG A 259 -39.29 31.86 32.44
C ARG A 259 -40.09 31.52 33.70
N VAL A 260 -39.69 30.48 34.45
CA VAL A 260 -40.32 30.12 35.73
C VAL A 260 -40.18 31.27 36.74
N THR A 261 -38.99 31.87 36.83
CA THR A 261 -38.72 33.02 37.72
C THR A 261 -39.57 34.24 37.36
N GLN A 262 -39.71 34.55 36.06
CA GLN A 262 -40.58 35.63 35.59
C GLN A 262 -42.05 35.38 35.91
N ILE A 263 -42.52 34.14 35.72
CA ILE A 263 -43.89 33.73 36.04
C ILE A 263 -44.15 33.84 37.55
N GLU A 264 -43.24 33.38 38.40
CA GLU A 264 -43.36 33.50 39.85
C GLU A 264 -43.44 34.97 40.28
N THR A 265 -42.55 35.81 39.76
CA THR A 265 -42.54 37.27 40.04
C THR A 265 -43.87 37.90 39.65
N ARG A 266 -44.40 37.56 38.47
CA ARG A 266 -45.70 38.04 38.01
C ARG A 266 -46.82 37.61 38.94
N PHE A 267 -46.86 36.33 39.32
CA PHE A 267 -47.89 35.84 40.25
C PHE A 267 -47.78 36.46 41.64
N ARG A 268 -46.57 36.62 42.20
CA ARG A 268 -46.36 37.33 43.48
C ARG A 268 -46.93 38.75 43.42
N ASN A 269 -46.63 39.51 42.37
CA ASN A 269 -47.18 40.87 42.18
C ASN A 269 -48.71 40.88 42.08
N GLN A 270 -49.30 39.93 41.35
CA GLN A 270 -50.75 39.80 41.24
C GLN A 270 -51.39 39.48 42.59
N PHE A 271 -50.82 38.55 43.37
CA PHE A 271 -51.31 38.22 44.71
C PHE A 271 -51.19 39.38 45.69
N THR A 272 -50.05 40.09 45.71
CA THR A 272 -49.91 41.29 46.55
C THR A 272 -50.93 42.37 46.16
N THR A 273 -51.20 42.56 44.87
CA THR A 273 -52.23 43.49 44.40
C THR A 273 -53.63 43.06 44.83
N LEU A 274 -53.94 41.77 44.73
CA LEU A 274 -55.21 41.20 45.20
C LEU A 274 -55.38 41.35 46.72
N ASP A 275 -54.32 41.17 47.51
CA ASP A 275 -54.34 41.36 48.97
C ASP A 275 -54.58 42.84 49.34
N ILE A 276 -53.92 43.77 48.64
CA ILE A 276 -54.17 45.21 48.81
C ILE A 276 -55.62 45.53 48.45
N LEU A 277 -56.12 45.05 47.31
CA LEU A 277 -57.50 45.26 46.88
C LEU A 277 -58.49 44.70 47.92
N LEU A 278 -58.26 43.49 48.42
CA LEU A 278 -59.10 42.89 49.46
C LEU A 278 -59.05 43.70 50.76
N GLY A 279 -57.89 44.21 51.16
CA GLY A 279 -57.73 45.12 52.29
C GLY A 279 -58.53 46.41 52.11
N THR A 280 -58.47 47.02 50.92
CA THR A 280 -59.27 48.22 50.60
C THR A 280 -60.77 47.93 50.60
N LEU A 281 -61.19 46.78 50.06
CA LEU A 281 -62.59 46.35 50.08
C LEU A 281 -63.08 46.09 51.52
N LYS A 282 -62.26 45.48 52.39
CA LYS A 282 -62.58 45.31 53.82
C LYS A 282 -62.69 46.65 54.54
N ASN A 283 -61.77 47.58 54.31
CA ASN A 283 -61.85 48.93 54.89
C ASN A 283 -63.10 49.67 54.40
N THR A 284 -63.46 49.49 53.13
CA THR A 284 -64.70 50.04 52.57
C THR A 284 -65.93 49.40 53.21
N SER A 285 -65.95 48.07 53.39
CA SER A 285 -67.01 47.35 54.12
C SER A 285 -67.16 47.88 55.54
N ASN A 286 -66.06 48.00 56.30
CA ASN A 286 -66.09 48.54 57.66
C ASN A 286 -66.60 49.99 57.70
N PHE A 287 -66.22 50.83 56.74
CA PHE A 287 -66.75 52.20 56.62
C PHE A 287 -68.25 52.19 56.35
N LEU A 288 -68.72 51.34 55.42
CA LEU A 288 -70.14 51.18 55.14
C LEU A 288 -70.90 50.65 56.36
N ASP A 289 -70.36 49.67 57.09
CA ASP A 289 -70.94 49.15 58.33
C ASP A 289 -71.01 50.23 59.43
N THR A 290 -69.98 51.07 59.55
CA THR A 290 -69.95 52.18 60.52
C THR A 290 -70.97 53.25 60.16
N GLN A 291 -71.09 53.60 58.87
CA GLN A 291 -72.12 54.52 58.39
C GLN A 291 -73.52 53.94 58.58
N LEU A 292 -73.69 52.63 58.37
CA LEU A 292 -74.95 51.93 58.60
C LEU A 292 -75.32 51.88 60.09
N ALA A 293 -74.35 51.68 60.99
CA ALA A 293 -74.55 51.72 62.44
C ALA A 293 -74.78 53.14 63.00
N ALA A 294 -74.26 54.16 62.31
CA ALA A 294 -74.49 55.58 62.60
C ALA A 294 -75.80 56.11 62.01
N LEU A 295 -76.56 55.28 61.29
CA LEU A 295 -77.93 55.64 60.93
C LEU A 295 -78.77 55.74 62.22
N PRO A 296 -79.52 56.84 62.41
CA PRO A 296 -80.42 56.98 63.54
C PRO A 296 -81.42 55.81 63.53
N THR A 297 -81.63 55.17 64.69
CA THR A 297 -82.83 54.34 64.84
C THR A 297 -84.05 55.23 64.64
N ILE A 298 -84.78 55.02 63.55
CA ILE A 298 -86.07 55.68 63.32
C ILE A 298 -87.05 55.09 64.34
N GLY A 299 -87.20 55.79 65.45
CA GLY A 299 -88.21 55.52 66.49
C GLY A 299 -87.64 55.41 67.91
N GLY A 300 -87.10 56.50 68.45
CA GLY A 300 -86.73 56.62 69.86
C GLY A 300 -86.77 58.07 70.35
N ASN A 301 -87.92 58.45 70.91
CA ASN A 301 -88.29 59.70 71.62
C ASN A 301 -88.39 61.02 70.81
N ASN A 302 -89.61 61.34 70.37
CA ASN A 302 -90.61 62.04 71.20
C ASN A 302 -92.01 61.58 70.80
#